data_AF-A0A5B7H9E0-F1
#
_entry.id   AF-A0A5B7H9E0-F1
#
_cell.length_a   1.000
_cell.length_b   1.000
_cell.length_c   1.000
_cell.angle_alpha   90.00
_cell.angle_beta   90.00
_cell.angle_gamma   90.00
#
_symmetry.space_group_name_H-M   'P 1'
#
loop_
_entity.id
_entity.type
_entity.pdbx_description
1 polymer ?
#
loop_
_entity_poly.entity_id
_entity_poly.type
_entity_poly.pdbx_seq_one_letter_code
_entity_poly.pdbx_strand_id
1 'polypeptide(L)'
;MYKRVNGIEQVDKEDLLLVTEDDGMTRGHVKIRMTQCMKNIGKYSFPHRIVKKWNALNNEVVITHDVHNFQEKLDKWRHGDRTI
;
A
#
# COMPACT_ATOMS: atom_id res chain seq x y z
N MET A 1 -8.45 2.45 -16.89
CA MET A 1 -8.48 3.86 -17.39
C MET A 1 -8.50 4.86 -16.22
N TYR A 2 -9.61 5.00 -15.49
CA TYR A 2 -9.80 6.05 -14.45
C TYR A 2 -8.63 6.24 -13.47
N LYS A 3 -8.13 5.15 -12.86
CA LYS A 3 -7.05 5.22 -11.85
C LYS A 3 -5.69 5.66 -12.41
N ARG A 4 -5.43 5.37 -13.69
CA ARG A 4 -4.18 5.74 -14.38
C ARG A 4 -4.23 7.18 -14.87
N VAL A 5 -5.40 7.63 -15.37
CA VAL A 5 -5.65 9.03 -15.76
C VAL A 5 -5.54 9.97 -14.55
N ASN A 6 -5.98 9.53 -13.37
CA ASN A 6 -5.88 10.31 -12.13
C ASN A 6 -4.56 10.13 -11.38
N GLY A 7 -3.54 9.48 -11.98
CA GLY A 7 -2.20 9.36 -11.36
C GLY A 7 -2.12 8.48 -10.10
N ILE A 8 -3.20 7.78 -9.74
CA ILE A 8 -3.24 6.86 -8.58
C ILE A 8 -2.32 5.65 -8.84
N GLU A 9 -2.14 5.29 -10.12
CA GLU A 9 -1.29 4.20 -10.55
C GLU A 9 -0.16 4.68 -11.48
N GLN A 10 1.05 4.97 -10.95
CA GLN A 10 2.28 5.03 -11.77
C GLN A 10 2.72 3.64 -12.21
N VAL A 11 2.82 3.40 -13.52
CA VAL A 11 3.36 2.17 -14.15
C VAL A 11 4.24 2.64 -15.31
N ASP A 12 5.41 2.02 -15.50
CA ASP A 12 6.31 2.31 -16.62
C ASP A 12 5.62 1.99 -17.95
N LYS A 13 5.80 2.85 -18.96
CA LYS A 13 5.03 2.79 -20.22
C LYS A 13 5.32 1.52 -21.00
N GLU A 14 6.52 0.99 -20.84
CA GLU A 14 7.06 -0.19 -21.50
C GLU A 14 6.41 -1.48 -20.97
N ASP A 15 6.08 -1.54 -19.67
CA ASP A 15 5.40 -2.69 -19.04
C ASP A 15 3.90 -2.80 -19.42
N LEU A 16 3.34 -1.74 -19.98
CA LEU A 16 1.90 -1.61 -20.25
C LEU A 16 1.46 -2.14 -21.61
N LEU A 17 2.36 -2.25 -22.58
CA LEU A 17 2.01 -2.49 -23.98
C LEU A 17 2.76 -3.72 -24.49
N LEU A 18 2.26 -4.91 -24.17
CA LEU A 18 2.70 -6.10 -24.89
C LEU A 18 1.98 -6.12 -26.24
N VAL A 19 2.76 -5.91 -27.29
CA VAL A 19 2.37 -6.25 -28.66
C VAL A 19 2.63 -7.74 -28.82
N THR A 20 1.58 -8.55 -28.79
CA THR A 20 1.69 -9.97 -29.13
C THR A 20 1.84 -10.10 -30.65
N GLU A 21 3.00 -10.55 -31.12
CA GLU A 21 3.26 -10.77 -32.55
C GLU A 21 2.51 -12.01 -33.12
N ASP A 22 1.97 -12.88 -32.25
CA ASP A 22 1.67 -14.28 -32.62
C ASP A 22 0.20 -14.72 -32.74
N ASP A 23 -0.79 -13.84 -32.69
CA ASP A 23 -2.20 -14.25 -32.88
C ASP A 23 -2.74 -13.79 -34.24
N GLY A 24 -2.28 -14.44 -35.32
CA GLY A 24 -2.94 -14.46 -36.63
C GLY A 24 -3.21 -13.08 -37.25
N MET A 25 -2.17 -12.47 -37.85
CA MET A 25 -2.27 -11.26 -38.68
C MET A 25 -3.29 -11.42 -39.81
N THR A 26 -4.54 -11.09 -39.54
CA THR A 26 -5.59 -10.91 -40.53
C THR A 26 -6.06 -9.48 -40.46
N ARG A 27 -5.61 -8.69 -41.44
CA ARG A 27 -6.13 -7.36 -41.82
C ARG A 27 -6.05 -6.28 -40.73
N GLY A 28 -4.86 -5.71 -40.55
CA GLY A 28 -4.69 -4.29 -40.19
C GLY A 28 -4.92 -3.86 -38.74
N HIS A 29 -5.26 -4.77 -37.81
CA HIS A 29 -5.49 -4.42 -36.41
C HIS A 29 -4.49 -5.12 -35.47
N VAL A 30 -3.62 -4.33 -34.83
CA VAL A 30 -2.70 -4.79 -33.79
C VAL A 30 -3.42 -4.80 -32.44
N LYS A 31 -3.51 -5.97 -31.79
CA LYS A 31 -4.06 -6.08 -30.43
C LYS A 31 -2.97 -5.76 -29.41
N ILE A 32 -3.11 -4.61 -28.76
CA ILE A 32 -2.30 -4.25 -27.60
C ILE A 32 -2.93 -4.92 -26.37
N ARG A 33 -2.20 -5.86 -25.74
CA ARG A 33 -2.62 -6.42 -24.44
C ARG A 33 -1.95 -5.65 -23.33
N MET A 34 -2.75 -5.06 -22.44
CA MET A 34 -2.25 -4.59 -21.15
C MET A 34 -2.09 -5.80 -20.24
N THR A 35 -0.86 -6.04 -19.77
CA THR A 35 -0.64 -6.89 -18.61
C THR A 35 -1.45 -6.32 -17.44
N GLN A 36 -2.10 -7.19 -16.66
CA GLN A 36 -2.77 -6.73 -15.45
C GLN A 36 -1.70 -6.18 -14.51
N CYS A 37 -1.60 -4.86 -14.43
CA CYS A 37 -0.70 -4.16 -13.51
C CYS A 37 -1.25 -4.28 -12.09
N MET A 38 -1.28 -5.49 -11.54
CA MET A 38 -1.58 -5.72 -10.14
C MET A 38 -0.44 -5.15 -9.32
N LYS A 39 -0.60 -3.92 -8.86
CA LYS A 39 0.31 -3.36 -7.87
C LYS A 39 0.17 -4.16 -6.58
N ASN A 40 1.29 -4.38 -5.90
CA ASN A 40 1.37 -4.97 -4.56
C ASN A 40 0.77 -4.06 -3.47
N ILE A 41 -0.23 -3.23 -3.79
CA ILE A 41 -0.89 -2.31 -2.86
C ILE A 41 -1.46 -3.09 -1.67
N GLY A 42 -2.10 -4.23 -1.92
CA GLY A 42 -2.58 -5.09 -0.85
C GLY A 42 -1.45 -5.60 0.04
N LYS A 43 -0.32 -6.01 -0.55
CA LYS A 43 0.84 -6.59 0.15
C LYS A 43 1.49 -5.61 1.12
N TYR A 44 1.55 -4.32 0.77
CA TYR A 44 2.17 -3.27 1.58
C TYR A 44 1.16 -2.34 2.27
N SER A 45 -0.11 -2.76 2.34
CA SER A 45 -1.15 -1.99 3.03
C SER A 45 -1.39 -2.53 4.44
N PHE A 46 -1.73 -1.63 5.36
CA PHE A 46 -2.25 -2.00 6.66
C PHE A 46 -3.77 -1.89 6.68
N PRO A 47 -4.49 -2.84 7.31
CA PRO A 47 -5.92 -2.70 7.55
C PRO A 47 -6.24 -1.41 8.28
N HIS A 48 -7.35 -0.77 7.90
CA HIS A 48 -7.79 0.48 8.51
C HIS A 48 -7.93 0.41 10.04
N ARG A 49 -8.30 -0.77 10.57
CA ARG A 49 -8.35 -1.03 12.03
C ARG A 49 -7.00 -0.84 12.72
N ILE A 50 -5.91 -1.23 12.07
CA ILE A 50 -4.55 -1.07 12.61
C ILE A 50 -4.17 0.40 12.57
N VAL A 51 -4.35 1.07 11.43
CA VAL A 51 -4.06 2.50 11.26
C VAL A 51 -4.79 3.35 12.30
N LYS A 52 -6.09 3.10 12.52
CA LYS A 52 -6.88 3.82 13.52
C LYS A 52 -6.35 3.66 14.95
N LYS A 53 -5.85 2.48 15.32
CA LYS A 53 -5.22 2.25 16.63
C LYS A 53 -3.90 2.99 16.77
N TRP A 54 -3.07 3.00 15.73
CA TRP A 54 -1.81 3.75 15.74
C TRP A 54 -2.03 5.26 15.85
N ASN A 55 -2.99 5.79 15.10
CA ASN A 55 -3.31 7.22 15.14
C ASN A 55 -3.97 7.68 16.45
N ALA A 56 -4.39 6.74 17.31
CA ALA A 56 -4.92 7.04 18.64
C ALA A 56 -3.84 7.04 19.74
N LEU A 57 -2.58 6.73 19.41
CA LEU A 57 -1.47 6.81 20.34
C LEU A 57 -1.11 8.26 20.63
N ASN A 58 -0.67 8.53 21.85
CA ASN A 58 -0.19 9.85 22.23
C ASN A 58 1.18 10.14 21.59
N ASN A 59 1.42 11.39 21.20
CA ASN A 59 2.69 11.82 20.61
C ASN A 59 3.90 11.47 21.50
N GLU A 60 3.76 11.52 22.82
CA GLU A 60 4.83 11.16 23.76
C GLU A 60 5.24 9.69 23.71
N VAL A 61 4.33 8.80 23.28
CA VAL A 61 4.62 7.39 23.04
C VAL A 61 5.37 7.28 21.71
N VAL A 62 4.96 8.04 20.69
CA VAL A 62 5.54 7.94 19.33
C VAL A 62 6.94 8.58 19.24
N ILE A 63 7.21 9.64 20.00
CA ILE A 63 8.46 10.43 19.93
C ILE A 63 9.60 9.81 20.77
N THR A 64 9.37 8.72 21.50
CA THR A 64 10.44 8.07 22.27
C THR A 64 11.57 7.56 21.37
N HIS A 65 12.81 7.93 21.70
CA HIS A 65 14.00 7.55 20.95
C HIS A 65 14.46 6.11 21.17
N ASP A 66 14.01 5.48 22.26
CA ASP A 66 14.39 4.14 22.67
C ASP A 66 13.20 3.18 22.60
N VAL A 67 13.45 1.98 22.07
CA VAL A 67 12.47 0.91 21.89
C VAL A 67 11.96 0.40 23.23
N HIS A 68 12.82 0.33 24.25
CA HIS A 68 12.40 -0.14 25.57
C HIS A 68 11.40 0.84 26.21
N ASN A 69 11.72 2.13 26.15
CA ASN A 69 10.84 3.20 26.60
C ASN A 69 9.53 3.28 25.79
N PHE A 70 9.58 3.04 24.48
CA PHE A 70 8.39 2.94 23.64
C PHE A 70 7.46 1.82 24.13
N GLN A 71 8.02 0.63 24.38
CA GLN A 71 7.26 -0.53 24.83
C GLN A 71 6.58 -0.28 26.18
N GLU A 72 7.31 0.25 27.15
CA GLU A 72 6.77 0.55 28.49
C GLU A 72 5.59 1.55 28.42
N LYS A 73 5.74 2.62 27.63
CA LYS A 73 4.67 3.61 27.45
C LYS A 73 3.47 3.05 26.69
N LEU A 74 3.71 2.19 25.68
CA LEU A 74 2.65 1.53 24.95
C LEU A 74 1.85 0.58 25.85
N ASP A 75 2.53 -0.16 26.73
CA ASP A 75 1.89 -1.08 27.67
C ASP A 75 1.05 -0.32 28.70
N LYS A 76 1.55 0.81 29.22
CA LYS A 76 0.76 1.72 30.06
C LYS A 76 -0.49 2.24 29.34
N TRP A 77 -0.36 2.69 28.09
CA TRP A 77 -1.51 3.15 27.28
C TRP A 77 -2.54 2.03 27.03
N ARG A 78 -2.10 0.78 26.87
CA ARG A 78 -2.99 -0.38 26.63
C ARG A 78 -3.75 -0.83 27.88
N HIS A 79 -3.12 -0.78 29.04
CA HIS A 79 -3.67 -1.35 30.27
C HIS A 79 -4.22 -0.31 31.24
N GLY A 80 -4.00 0.99 30.98
CA GLY A 80 -4.23 2.09 31.90
C GLY A 80 -3.22 2.08 33.05
N ASP A 81 -3.12 3.19 33.79
CA ASP A 81 -2.42 3.22 35.08
C ASP A 81 -3.18 2.30 36.06
N ARG A 82 -2.87 1.01 36.03
CA ARG A 82 -3.27 0.06 37.07
C ARG A 82 -2.40 0.30 38.31
N THR A 83 -2.55 1.47 38.92
CA THR A 83 -2.31 1.60 40.35
C THR A 83 -3.55 1.03 41.04
N ILE A 84 -3.55 -0.28 41.26
CA ILE A 84 -4.35 -0.92 42.31
C ILE A 84 -3.48 -0.96 43.57
#